data_AF-A0A382HPL3-F1
#
_entry.id   AF-A0A382HPL3-F1
#
_cell.length_a   1.000
_cell.length_b   1.000
_cell.length_c   1.000
_cell.angle_alpha   90.00
_cell.angle_beta   90.00
_cell.angle_gamma   90.00
#
_symmetry.space_group_name_H-M   'P 1'
#
loop_
_entity.id
_entity.type
_entity.pdbx_description
1 polymer ?
#
loop_
_entity_poly.entity_id
_entity_poly.type
_entity_poly.pdbx_seq_one_letter_code
_entity_poly.pdbx_strand_id
1 'polypeptide(L)'
;VRISTDKIISLLFFVLSALYLHQTYQIRVFSFDENAPFNAKTLPTFIAYLGMFLSILYVVLPERSRSEVDHKVLDYKSTLFLIVIVIIYGF
;
A
#
# COMPACT_ATOMS: atom_id res chain seq x y z
N VAL A 1 7.73 -24.66 -5.17
CA VAL A 1 7.40 -23.31 -5.70
C VAL A 1 8.08 -22.28 -4.82
N ARG A 2 8.99 -21.45 -5.36
CA ARG A 2 9.58 -20.32 -4.61
C ARG A 2 8.81 -19.06 -5.01
N ILE A 3 8.22 -18.35 -4.04
CA ILE A 3 7.61 -17.04 -4.27
C ILE A 3 8.75 -16.03 -4.47
N SER A 4 8.65 -15.15 -5.47
CA SER A 4 9.63 -14.08 -5.69
C SER A 4 9.50 -12.96 -4.68
N THR A 5 10.56 -12.16 -4.55
CA THR A 5 10.54 -10.93 -3.77
C THR A 5 9.43 -9.99 -4.24
N ASP A 6 9.20 -9.87 -5.55
CA ASP A 6 8.16 -8.98 -6.09
C ASP A 6 6.75 -9.43 -5.71
N LYS A 7 6.48 -10.75 -5.70
CA LYS A 7 5.20 -11.28 -5.21
C LYS A 7 5.04 -11.09 -3.70
N ILE A 8 6.12 -11.18 -2.92
CA ILE A 8 6.10 -10.87 -1.48
C ILE A 8 5.79 -9.38 -1.25
N ILE A 9 6.44 -8.49 -1.99
CA ILE A 9 6.19 -7.04 -1.92
C ILE A 9 4.74 -6.73 -2.29
N SER A 10 4.23 -7.37 -3.35
CA SER A 10 2.84 -7.21 -3.76
C SER A 10 1.85 -7.67 -2.69
N LEU A 11 2.10 -8.81 -2.04
CA LEU A 11 1.28 -9.28 -0.93
C LEU A 11 1.35 -8.34 0.29
N LEU A 12 2.53 -7.82 0.62
CA LEU A 12 2.68 -6.81 1.67
C LEU A 12 1.88 -5.54 1.34
N PHE A 13 1.95 -5.08 0.08
CA PHE A 13 1.21 -3.93 -0.39
C PHE A 13 -0.31 -4.15 -0.35
N PHE A 14 -0.78 -5.38 -0.62
CA PHE A 14 -2.18 -5.77 -0.42
C PHE A 14 -2.62 -5.58 1.03
N VAL A 15 -1.83 -6.08 1.99
CA VAL A 15 -2.13 -5.94 3.43
C VAL A 15 -2.17 -4.46 3.84
N LEU A 16 -1.17 -3.67 3.41
CA LEU A 16 -1.13 -2.23 3.68
C LEU A 16 -2.35 -1.50 3.08
N SER A 17 -2.76 -1.86 1.87
CA SER A 17 -3.95 -1.28 1.22
C SER A 17 -5.25 -1.66 1.96
N ALA A 18 -5.34 -2.87 2.48
CA ALA A 18 -6.49 -3.30 3.28
C ALA A 18 -6.56 -2.57 4.64
N LEU A 19 -5.41 -2.37 5.31
CA LEU A 19 -5.32 -1.55 6.51
C LEU A 19 -5.68 -0.09 6.22
N TYR A 20 -5.23 0.43 5.07
CA TYR A 20 -5.58 1.77 4.62
C TYR A 20 -7.10 1.90 4.38
N LEU A 21 -7.72 0.92 3.72
CA LEU A 21 -9.19 0.86 3.54
C LEU A 21 -9.92 0.88 4.89
N HIS A 22 -9.45 0.12 5.87
CA HIS A 22 -10.02 0.17 7.21
C HIS A 22 -9.98 1.57 7.80
N GLN A 23 -8.87 2.29 7.62
CA GLN A 23 -8.72 3.67 8.08
C GLN A 23 -9.64 4.64 7.32
N THR A 24 -9.93 4.42 6.03
CA THR A 24 -10.84 5.31 5.27
C THR A 24 -12.26 5.27 5.81
N TYR A 25 -12.72 4.10 6.29
CA TYR A 25 -14.05 3.99 6.92
C TYR A 25 -14.17 4.81 8.21
N GLN A 26 -13.06 5.03 8.92
CA GLN A 26 -13.01 5.83 10.15
C GLN A 26 -13.00 7.34 9.90
N ILE A 27 -12.79 7.80 8.66
CA ILE A 27 -12.85 9.23 8.33
C ILE A 27 -14.25 9.75 8.70
N ARG A 28 -14.37 10.92 9.31
CA ARG A 28 -15.68 11.51 9.57
C ARG A 28 -16.14 12.26 8.31
N VAL A 29 -17.30 11.90 7.78
CA VAL A 29 -17.96 12.70 6.74
C VAL A 29 -18.84 13.73 7.46
N PHE A 30 -18.88 14.96 6.97
CA PHE A 30 -19.77 15.96 7.53
C PHE A 30 -21.22 15.62 7.19
N SER A 31 -22.15 15.93 8.09
CA SER A 31 -23.58 15.59 7.94
C SER A 31 -24.25 16.18 6.69
N PHE A 32 -23.68 17.26 6.12
CA PHE A 32 -24.15 17.83 4.85
C PHE A 32 -23.61 17.08 3.61
N ASP A 33 -22.50 16.33 3.74
CA ASP A 33 -21.82 15.60 2.66
C ASP A 33 -22.09 14.08 2.70
N GLU A 34 -22.87 13.58 3.66
CA GLU A 34 -23.16 12.15 3.79
C GLU A 34 -23.81 11.55 2.54
N ASN A 35 -24.68 12.33 1.90
CA ASN A 35 -25.39 11.93 0.67
C ASN A 35 -24.70 12.44 -0.60
N ALA A 36 -23.56 13.13 -0.47
CA ALA A 36 -22.83 13.62 -1.62
C ALA A 36 -22.20 12.44 -2.38
N PRO A 37 -22.26 12.43 -3.73
CA PRO A 37 -21.66 11.37 -4.54
C PRO A 37 -20.12 11.35 -4.42
N PHE A 38 -19.52 12.48 -4.02
CA PHE A 38 -18.10 12.60 -3.73
C PHE A 38 -17.93 13.30 -2.38
N ASN A 39 -17.25 12.65 -1.45
CA ASN A 39 -16.95 13.20 -0.14
C ASN A 39 -15.51 12.84 0.28
N ALA A 40 -15.13 13.25 1.50
CA ALA A 40 -13.78 13.05 2.03
C ALA A 40 -13.31 11.57 2.04
N LYS A 41 -14.21 10.59 2.03
CA LYS A 41 -13.87 9.15 1.97
C LYS A 41 -13.66 8.63 0.56
N THR A 42 -14.27 9.24 -0.45
CA THR A 42 -14.40 8.65 -1.78
C THR A 42 -13.04 8.38 -2.41
N LEU A 43 -12.18 9.40 -2.48
CA LEU A 43 -10.84 9.26 -3.06
C LEU A 43 -9.94 8.29 -2.27
N PRO A 44 -9.79 8.42 -0.93
CA PRO A 44 -9.04 7.43 -0.15
C PRO A 44 -9.52 6.00 -0.35
N THR A 45 -10.84 5.78 -0.35
CA THR A 45 -11.44 4.45 -0.51
C THR A 45 -11.15 3.89 -1.91
N PHE A 46 -11.24 4.72 -2.94
CA PHE A 46 -10.87 4.33 -4.31
C PHE A 46 -9.39 3.92 -4.40
N ILE A 47 -8.47 4.70 -3.82
CA ILE A 47 -7.04 4.39 -3.81
C ILE A 47 -6.78 3.06 -3.10
N ALA A 48 -7.46 2.81 -1.97
CA ALA A 48 -7.32 1.57 -1.22
C ALA A 48 -7.73 0.34 -2.07
N TYR A 49 -8.90 0.40 -2.70
CA TYR A 49 -9.37 -0.67 -3.59
C TYR A 49 -8.48 -0.84 -4.82
N LEU A 50 -8.02 0.25 -5.43
CA LEU A 50 -7.11 0.19 -6.57
C LEU A 50 -5.79 -0.49 -6.18
N GLY A 51 -5.24 -0.16 -5.01
CA GLY A 51 -4.03 -0.79 -4.49
C GLY A 51 -4.20 -2.29 -4.21
N MET A 52 -5.34 -2.68 -3.62
CA MET A 52 -5.71 -4.09 -3.45
C MET A 52 -5.87 -4.82 -4.77
N PHE A 53 -6.52 -4.21 -5.76
CA PHE A 53 -6.72 -4.80 -7.07
C PHE A 53 -5.40 -5.02 -7.81
N LEU A 54 -4.54 -3.99 -7.86
CA LEU A 54 -3.24 -4.07 -8.54
C LEU A 54 -2.32 -5.10 -7.88
N SER A 55 -2.32 -5.20 -6.55
CA SER A 55 -1.52 -6.20 -5.86
C SER A 55 -1.97 -7.63 -6.15
N ILE A 56 -3.27 -7.92 -6.07
CA ILE A 56 -3.81 -9.24 -6.46
C ILE A 56 -3.45 -9.55 -7.91
N LEU A 57 -3.66 -8.59 -8.82
CA LEU A 57 -3.35 -8.77 -10.23
C LEU A 57 -1.87 -9.16 -10.41
N TYR A 58 -0.96 -8.44 -9.75
CA TYR A 58 0.48 -8.72 -9.81
C TYR A 58 0.85 -10.08 -9.21
N VAL A 59 0.19 -10.49 -8.11
CA VAL A 59 0.41 -11.82 -7.51
C VAL A 59 -0.05 -12.94 -8.44
N VAL A 60 -1.16 -12.76 -9.16
CA VAL A 60 -1.72 -13.77 -10.07
C VAL A 60 -0.93 -13.86 -11.38
N LEU A 61 -0.40 -12.73 -11.88
CA LEU A 61 0.35 -12.71 -13.13
C LEU A 61 1.62 -13.60 -13.06
N PRO A 62 1.97 -14.28 -14.17
CA PRO A 62 3.19 -15.06 -14.25
C PRO A 62 4.42 -14.14 -14.32
N GLU A 63 5.47 -14.52 -13.60
CA GLU A 63 6.76 -13.83 -13.68
C GLU A 63 7.48 -14.23 -14.97
N ARG A 64 7.87 -13.23 -15.77
CA ARG A 64 8.68 -13.47 -16.98
C ARG A 64 10.17 -13.67 -16.68
N SER A 65 10.68 -13.06 -15.62
CA SER A 65 12.09 -13.10 -15.23
C SER A 65 12.21 -12.95 -13.72
N ARG A 66 13.22 -13.57 -13.11
CA ARG A 66 13.57 -13.26 -11.72
C ARG A 66 14.17 -11.86 -11.65
N SER A 67 13.66 -11.03 -10.76
CA SER A 67 14.38 -9.86 -10.31
C SER A 67 15.51 -10.31 -9.39
N GLU A 68 16.75 -10.06 -9.80
CA GLU A 68 17.90 -10.15 -8.91
C GLU A 68 18.17 -8.76 -8.35
N VAL A 69 18.06 -8.63 -7.03
CA VAL A 69 18.30 -7.37 -6.33
C VAL A 69 19.76 -7.33 -5.91
N ASP A 70 20.52 -6.34 -6.41
CA ASP A 70 21.87 -6.11 -5.91
C ASP A 70 21.83 -5.39 -4.56
N HIS A 71 22.02 -6.17 -3.50
CA HIS A 71 21.99 -5.67 -2.14
C HIS A 71 23.17 -4.74 -1.79
N LYS A 72 24.23 -4.68 -2.60
CA LYS A 72 25.38 -3.80 -2.34
C LYS A 72 25.10 -2.33 -2.64
N VAL A 73 24.10 -2.05 -3.48
CA VAL A 73 23.74 -0.69 -3.91
C VAL A 73 22.67 -0.08 -3.00
N LEU A 74 22.06 -0.88 -2.12
CA LEU A 74 20.96 -0.46 -1.24
C LEU A 74 21.46 0.05 0.11
N ASP A 75 21.09 1.29 0.47
CA ASP A 75 21.41 1.90 1.77
C ASP A 75 20.33 1.64 2.82
N TYR A 76 20.34 0.43 3.37
CA TYR A 76 19.37 0.02 4.40
C TYR A 76 19.40 0.88 5.66
N LYS A 77 20.57 1.45 6.01
CA LYS A 77 20.73 2.25 7.23
C LYS A 77 19.95 3.55 7.10
N SER A 78 20.15 4.26 6.00
CA SER A 78 19.43 5.51 5.73
C SER A 78 17.93 5.26 5.53
N THR A 79 17.55 4.18 4.84
CA THR A 79 16.13 3.81 4.70
C THR A 79 15.46 3.53 6.05
N LEU A 80 16.10 2.76 6.93
CA LEU A 80 15.55 2.46 8.25
C LEU A 80 15.41 3.73 9.10
N PHE A 81 16.44 4.60 9.07
CA PHE A 81 16.41 5.87 9.79
C PHE A 81 15.28 6.77 9.29
N LEU A 82 15.07 6.85 7.97
CA LEU A 82 13.97 7.60 7.37
C LEU A 82 12.61 7.08 7.83
N ILE A 83 12.40 5.75 7.84
CA ILE A 83 11.14 5.15 8.30
C ILE A 83 10.85 5.56 9.75
N VAL A 84 11.86 5.48 10.63
CA VAL A 84 11.71 5.87 12.03
C VAL A 84 11.33 7.34 12.17
N ILE A 85 11.99 8.25 11.43
CA ILE A 85 11.67 9.68 11.48
C ILE A 85 10.25 9.95 10.96
N VAL A 86 9.83 9.33 9.85
CA VAL A 86 8.49 9.52 9.30
C VAL A 86 7.42 9.05 10.28
N ILE A 87 7.65 7.93 10.97
CA ILE A 87 6.74 7.46 12.02
C ILE A 87 6.67 8.48 13.16
N ILE A 88 7.80 8.95 13.68
CA ILE A 88 7.84 9.95 14.76
C ILE A 88 7.16 11.25 14.33
N TYR A 89 7.37 11.70 13.10
CA TYR A 89 6.75 12.92 12.57
C TYR A 89 5.23 12.78 12.39
N GLY A 90 4.75 11.58 12.04
CA GLY A 90 3.34 11.29 11.84
C GLY A 90 2.51 11.11 13.13
N PHE A 91 3.17 11.03 14.29
CA PHE A 91 2.56 10.99 15.62
C PHE A 91 2.48 12.40 16.22
#